data_AF-A0AAW8JEH1-F1
#
_entry.id   AF-A0AAW8JEH1-F1
#
_cell.length_a   1.000
_cell.length_b   1.000
_cell.length_c   1.000
_cell.angle_alpha   90.00
_cell.angle_beta   90.00
_cell.angle_gamma   90.00
#
_symmetry.space_group_name_H-M   'P 1'
#
loop_
_entity.id
_entity.type
_entity.pdbx_description
1 polymer ?
#
loop_
_entity_poly.entity_id
_entity_poly.type
_entity_poly.pdbx_seq_one_letter_code
_entity_poly.pdbx_strand_id
1 'polypeptide(L)'
;MNNLFTLNDMLTPKIVTVLYWIGLIFVIFTALSTLIGYGYGAFYGFGMRLLTAILILVFGGLAVRIYSELLIVIFKIHENLKKIADRQP
;
A
#
# COMPACT_ATOMS: atom_id res chain seq x y z
N MET A 1 -23.07 -20.92 2.67
CA MET A 1 -22.06 -20.80 1.59
C MET A 1 -21.67 -19.33 1.49
N ASN A 2 -20.40 -19.04 1.78
CA ASN A 2 -19.64 -17.82 1.45
C ASN A 2 -20.18 -16.45 1.91
N ASN A 3 -20.39 -16.27 3.23
CA ASN A 3 -20.36 -14.95 3.88
C ASN A 3 -18.91 -14.49 4.17
N LEU A 4 -17.99 -14.74 3.23
CA LEU A 4 -16.60 -14.24 3.31
C LEU A 4 -16.47 -12.80 2.76
N PHE A 5 -17.58 -12.22 2.28
CA PHE A 5 -17.64 -10.89 1.64
C PHE A 5 -18.62 -9.91 2.32
N THR A 6 -19.14 -10.21 3.50
CA THR A 6 -19.80 -9.19 4.32
C THR A 6 -18.74 -8.30 4.97
N LEU A 7 -18.35 -7.25 4.25
CA LEU A 7 -17.53 -6.08 4.67
C LEU A 7 -18.17 -5.27 5.82
N ASN A 8 -18.97 -5.91 6.67
CA ASN A 8 -19.76 -5.27 7.72
C ASN A 8 -19.14 -5.41 9.11
N ASP A 9 -18.18 -6.33 9.30
CA ASP A 9 -17.48 -6.56 10.55
C ASP A 9 -15.98 -6.26 10.40
N MET A 10 -15.52 -5.16 11.02
CA MET A 10 -14.17 -4.85 11.55
C MET A 10 -12.91 -5.46 10.88
N LEU A 11 -12.97 -5.79 9.59
CA LEU A 11 -11.90 -6.40 8.80
C LEU A 11 -11.00 -5.36 8.14
N THR A 12 -11.43 -4.11 8.10
CA THR A 12 -10.81 -3.02 7.37
C THR A 12 -9.39 -2.69 7.83
N PRO A 13 -9.05 -2.57 9.13
CA PRO A 13 -7.66 -2.31 9.52
C PRO A 13 -6.72 -3.48 9.18
N LYS A 14 -7.16 -4.74 9.34
CA LYS A 14 -6.33 -5.92 8.99
C LYS A 14 -6.08 -6.04 7.49
N ILE A 15 -7.08 -5.75 6.66
CA ILE A 15 -6.94 -5.77 5.20
C ILE A 15 -5.91 -4.72 4.74
N VAL A 16 -5.92 -3.51 5.33
CA VAL A 16 -4.92 -2.49 4.98
C VAL A 16 -3.51 -2.92 5.37
N THR A 17 -3.32 -3.61 6.51
CA THR A 17 -2.01 -4.18 6.85
C THR A 17 -1.52 -5.19 5.81
N VAL A 18 -2.40 -6.03 5.27
CA VAL A 18 -2.04 -6.96 4.18
C VAL A 18 -1.66 -6.20 2.90
N LEU A 19 -2.44 -5.16 2.54
CA LEU A 19 -2.14 -4.30 1.40
C LEU A 19 -0.80 -3.56 1.56
N TYR A 20 -0.45 -3.13 2.78
CA TYR A 20 0.84 -2.52 3.07
C TYR A 20 2.00 -3.47 2.73
N TRP A 21 1.95 -4.71 3.20
CA TRP A 21 2.98 -5.71 2.91
C TRP A 21 3.07 -6.03 1.42
N ILE A 22 1.93 -6.19 0.74
CA ILE A 22 1.89 -6.41 -0.72
C ILE A 22 2.48 -5.22 -1.47
N GLY A 23 2.12 -3.99 -1.10
CA GLY A 23 2.65 -2.77 -1.70
C GLY A 23 4.17 -2.65 -1.51
N LEU A 24 4.68 -2.99 -0.32
CA LEU A 24 6.11 -2.98 -0.04
C LEU A 24 6.86 -4.02 -0.87
N ILE A 25 6.31 -5.23 -1.01
CA ILE A 25 6.85 -6.27 -1.90
C ILE A 25 6.89 -5.74 -3.34
N PHE A 26 5.83 -5.09 -3.81
CA PHE A 26 5.78 -4.53 -5.16
C PHE A 26 6.84 -3.44 -5.39
N VAL A 27 7.08 -2.57 -4.41
CA VAL A 27 8.16 -1.56 -4.46
C VAL A 27 9.54 -2.23 -4.59
N ILE A 28 9.79 -3.31 -3.86
CA ILE A 28 11.05 -4.05 -3.96
C ILE A 28 11.18 -4.69 -5.35
N PHE A 29 10.14 -5.34 -5.86
CA PHE A 29 10.15 -5.96 -7.18
C PHE A 29 10.35 -4.94 -8.31
N THR A 30 9.73 -3.77 -8.22
CA THR A 30 9.86 -2.70 -9.21
C THR A 30 11.26 -2.05 -9.19
N ALA A 31 11.85 -1.87 -8.00
CA ALA A 31 13.24 -1.43 -7.90
C ALA A 31 14.21 -2.46 -8.49
N LEU A 32 14.00 -3.75 -8.19
CA LEU A 32 14.84 -4.83 -8.70
C LEU A 32 14.71 -5.00 -10.23
N SER A 33 13.49 -4.95 -10.77
CA SER A 33 13.28 -5.04 -12.22
C SER A 33 13.93 -3.87 -12.97
N THR A 34 13.88 -2.66 -12.40
CA THR A 34 14.56 -1.48 -12.92
C THR A 34 16.08 -1.66 -12.93
N LEU A 35 16.65 -2.30 -11.90
CA LEU A 35 18.09 -2.57 -11.81
C LEU A 35 18.55 -3.61 -12.83
N ILE A 36 17.74 -4.66 -13.07
CA ILE A 36 18.03 -5.71 -14.08
C ILE A 36 17.81 -5.19 -15.52
N GLY A 37 17.09 -4.06 -15.68
CA GLY A 37 16.92 -3.38 -16.96
C GLY A 37 15.69 -3.83 -17.71
N TYR A 38 14.72 -4.38 -17.00
CA TYR A 38 13.39 -4.64 -17.51
C TYR A 38 12.53 -3.38 -17.38
N GLY A 39 11.64 -3.14 -18.36
CA GLY A 39 10.72 -2.00 -18.35
C GLY A 39 11.43 -0.64 -18.49
N TYR A 40 11.06 0.32 -17.65
CA TYR A 40 11.58 1.70 -17.70
C TYR A 40 13.12 1.79 -17.54
N GLY A 41 13.76 0.79 -16.92
CA GLY A 41 15.21 0.73 -16.77
C GLY A 41 15.99 0.33 -18.03
N ALA A 42 15.30 -0.15 -19.09
CA ALA A 42 15.95 -0.65 -20.31
C ALA A 42 16.69 0.45 -21.10
N PHE A 43 16.21 1.69 -21.02
CA PHE A 43 16.72 2.83 -21.80
C PHE A 43 17.83 3.62 -21.10
N TYR A 44 18.14 3.30 -19.85
CA TYR A 44 19.11 4.05 -19.04
C TYR A 44 20.43 3.29 -18.88
N GLY A 45 21.54 4.03 -18.81
CA GLY A 45 22.84 3.46 -18.46
C GLY A 45 22.86 2.88 -17.04
N PHE A 46 23.78 1.95 -16.76
CA PHE A 46 23.86 1.24 -15.47
C PHE A 46 23.89 2.17 -14.25
N GLY A 47 24.66 3.27 -14.32
CA GLY A 47 24.72 4.25 -13.22
C GLY A 47 23.38 4.94 -12.94
N MET A 48 22.64 5.30 -13.99
CA MET A 48 21.33 5.94 -13.85
C MET A 48 20.26 4.95 -13.35
N ARG A 49 20.34 3.68 -13.76
CA ARG A 49 19.45 2.61 -13.27
C ARG A 49 19.59 2.40 -11.77
N LEU A 50 20.83 2.41 -11.25
CA LEU A 50 21.09 2.25 -9.83
C LEU A 50 20.54 3.41 -9.01
N LEU A 51 20.72 4.65 -9.49
CA LEU A 51 20.16 5.84 -8.87
C LEU A 51 18.62 5.80 -8.85
N THR A 52 17.99 5.48 -9.98
CA THR A 52 16.52 5.38 -10.08
C THR A 52 15.96 4.28 -9.18
N ALA A 53 16.62 3.11 -9.10
CA ALA A 53 16.19 2.02 -8.22
C ALA A 53 16.22 2.43 -6.73
N ILE A 54 17.26 3.14 -6.30
CA ILE A 54 17.35 3.68 -4.93
C ILE A 54 16.23 4.69 -4.68
N LEU A 55 15.96 5.60 -5.63
CA LEU A 55 14.86 6.55 -5.50
C LEU A 55 13.51 5.85 -5.40
N ILE A 56 13.27 4.80 -6.20
CA ILE A 56 12.04 4.00 -6.13
C ILE A 56 11.89 3.32 -4.77
N LEU A 57 12.96 2.76 -4.20
CA LEU A 57 12.89 2.15 -2.86
C LEU A 57 12.53 3.17 -1.78
N VAL A 58 13.18 4.35 -1.81
CA VAL A 58 12.96 5.39 -0.81
C VAL A 58 11.58 6.03 -0.97
N PHE A 59 11.28 6.57 -2.14
CA PHE A 59 10.01 7.28 -2.39
C PHE A 59 8.83 6.32 -2.50
N GLY A 60 9.01 5.15 -3.13
CA GLY A 60 7.96 4.13 -3.21
C GLY A 60 7.64 3.54 -1.85
N GLY A 61 8.65 3.25 -1.03
CA GLY A 61 8.44 2.77 0.35
C GLY A 61 7.76 3.82 1.22
N LEU A 62 8.17 5.09 1.11
CA LEU A 62 7.54 6.20 1.81
C LEU A 62 6.08 6.39 1.36
N ALA A 63 5.81 6.35 0.05
CA ALA A 63 4.47 6.45 -0.50
C ALA A 63 3.55 5.34 0.00
N VAL A 64 4.02 4.08 0.01
CA VAL A 64 3.26 2.94 0.55
C VAL A 64 2.93 3.14 2.02
N ARG A 65 3.87 3.64 2.84
CA ARG A 65 3.61 3.98 4.26
C ARG A 65 2.53 5.05 4.41
N ILE A 66 2.72 6.20 3.76
CA ILE A 66 1.79 7.34 3.87
C ILE A 66 0.39 6.92 3.41
N TYR A 67 0.29 6.24 2.26
CA TYR A 67 -0.99 5.81 1.71
C TYR A 67 -1.69 4.80 2.63
N SER A 68 -0.93 3.86 3.20
CA SER A 68 -1.46 2.86 4.13
C SER A 68 -1.95 3.48 5.44
N GLU A 69 -1.22 4.44 5.99
CA GLU A 69 -1.64 5.20 7.19
C GLU A 69 -2.93 5.98 6.93
N LEU A 70 -3.02 6.68 5.79
CA LEU A 70 -4.23 7.42 5.41
C LEU A 70 -5.44 6.50 5.25
N LEU A 71 -5.27 5.32 4.63
CA LEU A 71 -6.33 4.32 4.52
C LEU A 71 -6.81 3.85 5.90
N ILE A 72 -5.90 3.54 6.82
CA ILE A 72 -6.25 3.14 8.19
C ILE A 72 -7.03 4.26 8.90
N VAL A 73 -6.61 5.52 8.75
CA VAL A 73 -7.29 6.67 9.34
C VAL A 73 -8.71 6.80 8.83
N ILE A 74 -8.93 6.70 7.51
CA ILE A 74 -10.27 6.78 6.90
C ILE A 74 -11.18 5.66 7.44
N PHE A 75 -10.68 4.43 7.50
CA PHE A 75 -11.46 3.32 8.05
C PHE A 75 -11.78 3.50 9.53
N LYS A 76 -10.84 4.06 10.30
CA LYS A 76 -11.06 4.38 11.70
C LYS A 76 -12.10 5.48 11.88
N ILE A 77 -12.13 6.48 11.00
CA ILE A 77 -13.19 7.51 10.99
C ILE A 77 -14.55 6.86 10.71
N HIS A 78 -14.64 5.98 9.70
CA HIS A 78 -15.87 5.27 9.37
C HIS A 78 -16.40 4.43 10.55
N GLU A 79 -15.53 3.67 11.22
CA GLU A 79 -15.90 2.91 12.42
C GLU A 79 -16.41 3.81 13.56
N ASN A 80 -15.77 4.96 13.78
CA ASN A 80 -16.22 5.91 14.80
C ASN A 80 -17.56 6.55 14.43
N LEU A 81 -17.78 6.86 13.15
CA LEU A 81 -19.05 7.42 12.67
C LEU A 81 -20.20 6.43 12.85
N LYS A 82 -19.98 5.14 12.52
CA LYS A 82 -20.95 4.06 12.73
C LYS A 82 -21.31 3.91 14.22
N LYS A 83 -20.31 3.97 15.11
CA LYS A 83 -20.54 3.94 16.57
C LYS A 83 -21.35 5.12 17.09
N ILE A 84 -21.25 6.30 16.48
CA ILE A 84 -22.05 7.48 16.85
C ILE A 84 -23.48 7.32 16.35
N ALA A 85 -23.68 6.85 15.11
CA ALA A 85 -25.00 6.58 14.53
C ALA A 85 -25.77 5.54 15.35
N ASP A 86 -25.13 4.44 15.74
CA ASP A 86 -25.75 3.37 16.54
C ASP A 86 -26.01 3.77 18.01
N ARG A 87 -25.45 4.90 18.48
CA ARG A 87 -25.66 5.44 19.84
C ARG A 87 -26.76 6.50 19.91
N GLN A 88 -27.30 6.96 18.78
CA GLN A 88 -28.48 7.82 18.78
C GLN A 88 -29.73 6.91 18.89
N PRO A 89 -30.65 7.18 19.83
CA PRO A 89 -31.89 6.41 19.99
C PRO A 89 -32.84 6.54 18.80
#